data_AF-A0A962IC49-F1
#
_entry.id   AF-A0A962IC49-F1
#
_cell.length_a   1.000
_cell.length_b   1.000
_cell.length_c   1.000
_cell.angle_alpha   90.00
_cell.angle_beta   90.00
_cell.angle_gamma   90.00
#
_symmetry.space_group_name_H-M   'P 1'
#
loop_
_entity.id
_entity.type
_entity.pdbx_description
1 polymer ?
#
loop_
_entity_poly.entity_id
_entity_poly.type
_entity_poly.pdbx_seq_one_letter_code
_entity_poly.pdbx_strand_id
1 'polypeptide(L)'
;MLVDFGKANPIEKARQQPDKVRMVLDKVKTDGLMPTLDAVRNKLEQPLPLGYCNVGRVLEIGRGVEGFAVGDRVASNGKHAEVVGVPINLCARIPDGVSDEAAAFTVIG
;
A
#
# COMPACT_ATOMS: atom_id res chain seq x y z
N MET A 1 13.04 -14.03 4.56
CA MET A 1 12.08 -13.32 3.69
C MET A 1 10.77 -13.10 4.46
N LEU A 2 10.52 -11.90 4.99
CA LEU A 2 9.39 -11.47 5.89
C LEU A 2 9.04 -12.36 7.10
N VAL A 3 8.81 -13.64 6.92
CA VAL A 3 8.58 -14.66 7.96
C VAL A 3 9.76 -14.73 8.92
N ASP A 4 10.99 -14.78 8.41
CA ASP A 4 12.20 -14.83 9.25
C ASP A 4 12.39 -13.54 10.05
N PHE A 5 12.04 -12.40 9.45
CA PHE A 5 12.04 -11.11 10.16
C PHE A 5 10.98 -11.10 11.25
N GLY A 6 9.78 -11.63 10.99
CA GLY A 6 8.69 -11.75 11.97
C GLY A 6 9.09 -12.55 13.20
N LYS A 7 9.76 -13.69 13.00
CA LYS A 7 10.21 -14.62 14.06
C LYS A 7 11.43 -14.14 14.85
N ALA A 8 12.20 -13.21 14.30
CA ALA A 8 13.43 -12.71 14.90
C ALA A 8 13.21 -11.85 16.17
N ASN A 9 14.19 -11.86 17.08
CA ASN A 9 14.19 -10.96 18.24
C ASN A 9 14.54 -9.51 17.82
N PRO A 10 14.32 -8.49 18.69
CA PRO A 10 14.55 -7.07 18.32
C PRO A 10 15.98 -6.76 17.85
N ILE A 11 17.00 -7.42 18.41
CA ILE A 11 18.41 -7.21 18.02
C ILE A 11 18.65 -7.79 16.64
N GLU A 12 18.14 -8.97 16.36
CA GLU A 12 18.21 -9.61 15.04
C GLU A 12 17.45 -8.78 14.00
N LYS A 13 16.27 -8.27 14.32
CA LYS A 13 15.50 -7.36 13.45
C LYS A 13 16.30 -6.11 13.09
N ALA A 14 17.00 -5.52 14.06
CA ALA A 14 17.89 -4.37 13.82
C ALA A 14 19.07 -4.75 12.92
N ARG A 15 19.68 -5.92 13.13
CA ARG A 15 20.78 -6.44 12.27
C ARG A 15 20.32 -6.77 10.85
N GLN A 16 19.09 -7.23 10.68
CA GLN A 16 18.48 -7.50 9.37
C GLN A 16 18.11 -6.23 8.60
N GLN A 17 18.02 -5.07 9.27
CA GLN A 17 17.69 -3.78 8.66
C GLN A 17 18.72 -2.70 9.03
N PRO A 18 20.00 -2.87 8.65
CA PRO A 18 21.09 -1.97 9.06
C PRO A 18 20.88 -0.54 8.54
N ASP A 19 20.25 -0.38 7.37
CA ASP A 19 19.96 0.93 6.80
C ASP A 19 18.96 1.73 7.65
N LYS A 20 17.95 1.06 8.23
CA LYS A 20 17.01 1.72 9.15
C LYS A 20 17.68 2.12 10.45
N VAL A 21 18.63 1.31 10.95
CA VAL A 21 19.43 1.66 12.13
C VAL A 21 20.28 2.90 11.83
N ARG A 22 20.97 2.94 10.69
CA ARG A 22 21.73 4.11 10.26
C ARG A 22 20.85 5.35 10.15
N MET A 23 19.67 5.24 9.52
CA MET A 23 18.70 6.33 9.42
C MET A 23 18.29 6.89 10.78
N VAL A 24 18.05 6.03 11.78
CA VAL A 24 17.74 6.49 13.15
C VAL A 24 18.94 7.18 13.79
N LEU A 25 20.15 6.62 13.67
CA LEU A 25 21.37 7.22 14.22
C LEU A 25 21.67 8.59 13.59
N ASP A 26 21.50 8.71 12.29
CA ASP A 26 21.70 9.97 11.58
C ASP A 26 20.67 11.00 12.01
N LYS A 27 19.40 10.59 12.19
CA LYS A 27 18.35 11.47 12.73
C LYS A 27 18.63 11.91 14.18
N VAL A 28 19.18 11.05 15.03
CA VAL A 28 19.61 11.44 16.38
C VAL A 28 20.72 12.50 16.31
N LYS A 29 21.67 12.36 15.38
CA LYS A 29 22.76 13.33 15.21
C LYS A 29 22.26 14.68 14.70
N THR A 30 21.27 14.69 13.80
CA THR A 30 20.76 15.94 13.21
C THR A 30 19.71 16.62 14.08
N ASP A 31 18.77 15.86 14.64
CA ASP A 31 17.55 16.38 15.26
C ASP A 31 17.54 16.19 16.79
N GLY A 32 18.48 15.39 17.32
CA GLY A 32 18.52 15.03 18.73
C GLY A 32 17.68 13.81 19.08
N LEU A 33 17.86 13.32 20.31
CA LEU A 33 17.30 12.04 20.77
C LEU A 33 15.76 12.07 20.89
N MET A 34 15.22 13.06 21.61
CA MET A 34 13.77 13.14 21.88
C MET A 34 12.95 13.29 20.58
N PRO A 35 13.30 14.20 19.66
CA PRO A 35 12.56 14.33 18.40
C PRO A 35 12.65 13.07 17.52
N THR A 36 13.77 12.34 17.59
CA THR A 36 13.92 11.07 16.87
C THR A 36 13.01 9.99 17.46
N LEU A 37 12.92 9.88 18.78
CA LEU A 37 12.02 8.94 19.45
C LEU A 37 10.56 9.21 19.10
N ASP A 38 10.14 10.47 19.11
CA ASP A 38 8.78 10.87 18.74
C ASP A 38 8.50 10.55 17.27
N ALA A 39 9.45 10.83 16.36
CA ALA A 39 9.31 10.50 14.94
C ALA A 39 9.18 8.99 14.70
N VAL A 40 9.97 8.17 15.40
CA VAL A 40 9.89 6.70 15.31
C VAL A 40 8.55 6.20 15.84
N ARG A 41 8.10 6.67 17.01
CA ARG A 41 6.79 6.30 17.58
C ARG A 41 5.66 6.67 16.64
N ASN A 42 5.62 7.93 16.19
CA ASN A 42 4.61 8.41 15.24
C ASN A 42 4.61 7.57 13.96
N LYS A 43 5.77 7.14 13.46
CA LYS A 43 5.84 6.31 12.27
C LYS A 43 5.32 4.89 12.50
N LEU A 44 5.57 4.32 13.68
CA LEU A 44 5.12 2.98 14.05
C LEU A 44 3.61 2.93 14.37
N GLU A 45 3.05 4.03 14.88
CA GLU A 45 1.63 4.15 15.22
C GLU A 45 0.75 4.45 13.99
N GLN A 46 1.33 4.86 12.87
CA GLN A 46 0.59 5.11 11.63
C GLN A 46 -0.03 3.82 11.08
N PRO A 47 -1.37 3.77 10.92
CA PRO A 47 -2.02 2.65 10.23
C PRO A 47 -1.52 2.57 8.78
N LEU A 48 -1.08 1.38 8.37
CA LEU A 48 -0.71 1.12 6.98
C LEU A 48 -1.92 0.50 6.27
N PRO A 49 -2.53 1.18 5.29
CA PRO A 49 -3.58 0.58 4.48
C PRO A 49 -2.99 -0.58 3.69
N LEU A 50 -3.54 -1.76 3.90
CA LEU A 50 -3.18 -2.97 3.15
C LEU A 50 -3.92 -3.02 1.82
N GLY A 51 -3.44 -3.86 0.92
CA GLY A 51 -4.01 -4.04 -0.41
C GLY A 51 -3.29 -3.21 -1.47
N TYR A 52 -3.07 -3.87 -2.59
CA TYR A 52 -2.35 -3.34 -3.75
C TYR A 52 -3.08 -3.66 -5.06
N CYS A 53 -4.05 -4.58 -5.03
CA CYS A 53 -4.91 -4.93 -6.14
C CYS A 53 -6.32 -5.27 -5.63
N ASN A 54 -7.32 -4.96 -6.44
CA ASN A 54 -8.67 -5.44 -6.29
C ASN A 54 -9.38 -5.43 -7.64
N VAL A 55 -10.51 -6.15 -7.68
CA VAL A 55 -11.50 -6.06 -8.75
C VAL A 55 -12.81 -5.58 -8.13
N GLY A 56 -13.51 -4.69 -8.83
CA GLY A 56 -14.79 -4.18 -8.38
C GLY A 56 -15.62 -3.63 -9.54
N ARG A 57 -16.74 -3.00 -9.19
CA ARG A 57 -17.58 -2.26 -10.12
C ARG A 57 -17.55 -0.78 -9.80
N VAL A 58 -17.54 0.05 -10.83
CA VAL A 58 -17.62 1.50 -10.68
C VAL A 58 -18.96 1.87 -10.05
N LEU A 59 -18.92 2.39 -8.83
CA LEU A 59 -20.10 2.86 -8.11
C LEU A 59 -20.47 4.29 -8.51
N GLU A 60 -19.47 5.18 -8.58
CA GLU A 60 -19.60 6.59 -8.92
C GLU A 60 -18.37 7.05 -9.72
N ILE A 61 -18.54 8.15 -10.46
CA ILE A 61 -17.49 8.73 -11.31
C ILE A 61 -17.22 10.17 -10.87
N GLY A 62 -15.94 10.47 -10.62
CA GLY A 62 -15.51 11.83 -10.29
C GLY A 62 -15.71 12.79 -11.47
N ARG A 63 -15.93 14.08 -11.17
CA ARG A 63 -16.09 15.11 -12.20
C ARG A 63 -14.87 15.15 -13.12
N GLY A 64 -15.11 15.09 -14.44
CA GLY A 64 -14.06 15.16 -15.46
C GLY A 64 -13.33 13.84 -15.73
N VAL A 65 -13.74 12.75 -15.08
CA VAL A 65 -13.28 11.39 -15.42
C VAL A 65 -14.07 10.90 -16.63
N GLU A 66 -13.36 10.52 -17.69
CA GLU A 66 -13.94 9.97 -18.93
C GLU A 66 -13.48 8.51 -19.13
N GLY A 67 -14.12 7.76 -20.02
CA GLY A 67 -13.70 6.40 -20.40
C GLY A 67 -14.14 5.27 -19.45
N PHE A 68 -14.88 5.61 -18.38
CA PHE A 68 -15.52 4.67 -17.46
C PHE A 68 -17.02 4.98 -17.34
N ALA A 69 -17.81 3.98 -17.01
CA ALA A 69 -19.24 4.09 -16.72
C ALA A 69 -19.59 3.39 -15.40
N VAL A 70 -20.64 3.87 -14.72
CA VAL A 70 -21.19 3.18 -13.53
C VAL A 70 -21.59 1.76 -13.92
N GLY A 71 -21.14 0.79 -13.12
CA GLY A 71 -21.34 -0.65 -13.37
C GLY A 71 -20.20 -1.35 -14.11
N ASP A 72 -19.27 -0.61 -14.73
CA ASP A 72 -18.09 -1.18 -15.38
C ASP A 72 -17.30 -2.06 -14.40
N ARG A 73 -16.92 -3.26 -14.86
CA ARG A 73 -15.95 -4.12 -14.15
C ARG A 73 -14.56 -3.54 -14.32
N VAL A 74 -13.87 -3.29 -13.21
CA VAL A 74 -12.54 -2.68 -13.22
C VAL A 74 -11.59 -3.41 -12.29
N ALA A 75 -10.35 -3.55 -12.72
CA ALA A 75 -9.22 -3.84 -11.85
C ALA A 75 -8.62 -2.51 -11.37
N SER A 76 -8.17 -2.44 -10.11
CA SER A 76 -7.58 -1.22 -9.57
C SER A 76 -6.45 -1.50 -8.58
N ASN A 77 -5.60 -0.48 -8.37
CA ASN A 77 -4.54 -0.51 -7.36
C ASN A 77 -5.02 0.02 -5.99
N GLY A 78 -6.33 -0.05 -5.71
CA GLY A 78 -6.91 0.42 -4.46
C GLY A 78 -6.54 -0.46 -3.26
N LYS A 79 -6.55 0.15 -2.07
CA LYS A 79 -6.43 -0.55 -0.78
C LYS A 79 -7.60 -1.52 -0.54
N HIS A 80 -7.42 -2.47 0.36
CA HIS A 80 -8.48 -3.36 0.82
C HIS A 80 -9.57 -2.58 1.56
N ALA A 81 -10.76 -2.54 0.97
CA ALA A 81 -11.98 -1.96 1.51
C ALA A 81 -13.18 -2.46 0.69
N GLU A 82 -14.39 -2.40 1.24
CA GLU A 82 -15.62 -2.68 0.47
C GLU A 82 -15.88 -1.62 -0.61
N VAL A 83 -15.49 -0.37 -0.33
CA VAL A 83 -15.56 0.76 -1.27
C VAL A 83 -14.25 1.54 -1.18
N VAL A 84 -13.66 1.87 -2.32
CA VAL A 84 -12.41 2.62 -2.41
C VAL A 84 -12.45 3.62 -3.55
N GLY A 85 -12.07 4.87 -3.26
CA GLY A 85 -11.82 5.88 -4.30
C GLY A 85 -10.42 5.68 -4.88
N VAL A 86 -10.34 5.51 -6.20
CA VAL A 86 -9.08 5.27 -6.91
C VAL A 86 -8.95 6.25 -8.07
N PRO A 87 -7.77 6.89 -8.28
CA PRO A 87 -7.51 7.71 -9.44
C PRO A 87 -7.71 6.94 -10.76
N ILE A 88 -8.26 7.60 -11.78
CA ILE A 88 -8.55 6.98 -13.09
C ILE A 88 -7.34 6.26 -13.70
N ASN A 89 -6.14 6.82 -13.52
CA ASN A 89 -4.89 6.28 -14.04
C ASN A 89 -4.40 4.99 -13.32
N LEU A 90 -5.08 4.58 -12.24
CA LEU A 90 -4.84 3.36 -11.49
C LEU A 90 -6.01 2.38 -11.61
N CYS A 91 -6.86 2.55 -12.63
CA CYS A 91 -7.98 1.70 -12.95
C CYS A 91 -7.88 1.21 -14.40
N ALA A 92 -8.29 -0.03 -14.64
CA ALA A 92 -8.42 -0.59 -15.99
C ALA A 92 -9.73 -1.38 -16.10
N ARG A 93 -10.46 -1.20 -17.22
CA ARG A 93 -11.66 -1.98 -17.50
C ARG A 93 -11.30 -3.44 -17.76
N ILE A 94 -12.07 -4.36 -17.19
CA ILE A 94 -11.88 -5.80 -17.36
C ILE A 94 -12.63 -6.24 -18.63
N PRO A 95 -11.97 -6.87 -19.61
CA PRO A 95 -12.64 -7.42 -20.78
C PRO A 95 -13.64 -8.52 -20.40
N ASP A 96 -14.73 -8.66 -21.16
CA ASP A 96 -15.81 -9.62 -20.86
C ASP A 96 -15.33 -11.07 -20.74
N GLY A 97 -14.30 -11.45 -21.51
CA GLY A 97 -13.72 -12.80 -21.48
C GLY A 97 -12.77 -13.09 -20.30
N VAL A 98 -12.50 -12.12 -19.42
CA VAL A 98 -11.59 -12.27 -18.28
C VAL A 98 -12.42 -12.38 -16.99
N SER A 99 -12.15 -13.39 -16.16
CA SER A 99 -12.82 -13.55 -14.86
C SER A 99 -12.31 -12.53 -13.84
N ASP A 100 -13.09 -12.27 -12.79
CA ASP A 100 -12.68 -11.35 -11.72
C ASP A 100 -11.44 -11.87 -10.98
N GLU A 101 -11.34 -13.19 -10.78
CA GLU A 101 -10.19 -13.82 -10.14
C GLU A 101 -8.91 -13.61 -10.94
N ALA A 102 -8.97 -13.79 -12.27
CA ALA A 102 -7.83 -13.57 -13.14
C ALA A 102 -7.44 -12.08 -13.20
N ALA A 103 -8.43 -11.19 -13.30
CA ALA A 103 -8.19 -9.76 -13.35
C ALA A 103 -7.54 -9.22 -12.07
N ALA A 104 -7.81 -9.80 -10.90
CA ALA A 104 -7.20 -9.39 -9.63
C ALA A 104 -5.66 -9.53 -9.61
N PHE A 105 -5.07 -10.34 -10.49
CA PHE A 105 -3.61 -10.51 -10.58
C PHE A 105 -2.91 -9.49 -11.48
N THR A 106 -3.64 -8.60 -12.18
CA THR A 106 -3.06 -7.64 -13.14
C THR A 106 -1.98 -6.73 -12.56
N VAL A 107 -2.01 -6.41 -11.27
CA VAL A 107 -1.03 -5.51 -10.63
C VAL A 107 0.30 -6.21 -10.32
N ILE A 108 0.31 -7.54 -10.21
CA ILE A 108 1.51 -8.34 -9.91
C ILE A 108 2.21 -8.82 -11.19
N GLY A 109 1.58 -8.62 -12.36
CA GLY A 109 2.06 -9.08 -13.67
C GLY A 109 3.40 -8.50 -14.09
#